data_AF-A0A941YFW2-F1
#
_entry.id   AF-A0A941YFW2-F1
#
_cell.length_a   1.000
_cell.length_b   1.000
_cell.length_c   1.000
_cell.angle_alpha   90.00
_cell.angle_beta   90.00
_cell.angle_gamma   90.00
#
_symmetry.space_group_name_H-M   'P 1'
#
loop_
_entity.id
_entity.type
_entity.pdbx_description
1 polymer ?
#
loop_
_entity_poly.entity_id
_entity_poly.type
_entity_poly.pdbx_seq_one_letter_code
_entity_poly.pdbx_strand_id
1 'polypeptide(L)'
;MKKATRIIAVGAAFFVLSSFSLAGGRQQKFTVEDLQKMVDELKPYLPEDPRFTYPIKCVVVDKKEVNANASYEFDPSGPKDQKPRAKMTVYTGLLDFMKDIRMVRAVVAHELSHLAKGHLGKSYKTDDLALIFTRQQEYEADATGAIALEKAGYSRKDMVDMLFKLGESSKDWPGSEKVLGDHADTARRAAAVGSNSLVLRSMVSFQDGEAYMDARMYLPAMRSFDKAIAQEPKFYQSKYNAASAALLNYYSNVAQNVVQSWYVPDFGPLLAMPEWGSRAGVMTEGDQANYLIALTHVKAAFDADPAREESLELQGLALILDPDGKPENLQEGIKDLKAAFAKAMTETDKLRIANNMALGYQRAGNVSEAVRTMVDAQRDSNKYNPYLAVNLGQQVPGDEFKGDALKVEQVLYTYLIRVPKGAMGYDKALDNYPKICTKFGLQIRDIKAAPTYLANVLSLTQGSNTFKMLDPIEDVVNALGKAENANRYNESYNGMKEYIWNSGAFSVITDSRNQGGVQTEELLRITSYTPGASIDIVAQDRTVNGAFHAKVGMSVDDFSKFLDPAAGISRSLVRDAAIEEWTYFPGVNFGVFIKDGKIAGITVCPVRLPDP
;
A
#
# COMPACT_ATOMS: atom_id res chain seq x y z
N MET A 1 -22.67 3.64 -0.20
CA MET A 1 -22.81 2.87 -1.46
C MET A 1 -21.68 1.84 -1.52
N LYS A 2 -22.02 0.54 -1.47
CA LYS A 2 -21.05 -0.56 -1.58
C LYS A 2 -20.51 -0.61 -3.02
N LYS A 3 -19.25 -0.21 -3.23
CA LYS A 3 -18.53 -0.49 -4.48
C LYS A 3 -17.75 -1.78 -4.30
N ALA A 4 -18.17 -2.82 -5.02
CA ALA A 4 -17.42 -4.05 -5.19
C ALA A 4 -16.29 -3.79 -6.19
N THR A 5 -15.09 -3.55 -5.68
CA THR A 5 -13.87 -3.62 -6.49
C THR A 5 -13.28 -5.01 -6.26
N ARG A 6 -13.59 -5.95 -7.16
CA ARG A 6 -12.90 -7.24 -7.22
C ARG A 6 -11.55 -7.00 -7.90
N ILE A 7 -10.48 -6.94 -7.11
CA ILE A 7 -9.10 -6.99 -7.59
C ILE A 7 -8.63 -8.44 -7.51
N ILE A 8 -7.81 -8.83 -8.47
CA ILE A 8 -7.37 -10.19 -8.76
C ILE A 8 -6.60 -10.77 -7.57
N ALA A 9 -7.03 -11.95 -7.13
CA ALA A 9 -6.39 -12.71 -6.06
C ALA A 9 -5.01 -13.22 -6.52
N VAL A 10 -3.94 -12.76 -5.88
CA VAL A 10 -2.61 -13.39 -5.98
C VAL A 10 -2.44 -14.26 -4.74
N GLY A 11 -2.68 -15.56 -4.90
CA GLY A 11 -2.49 -16.53 -3.84
C GLY A 11 -1.02 -16.70 -3.51
N ALA A 12 -0.64 -16.42 -2.27
CA ALA A 12 0.58 -16.94 -1.68
C ALA A 12 0.44 -18.47 -1.55
N ALA A 13 0.85 -19.20 -2.60
CA ALA A 13 0.90 -20.65 -2.57
C ALA A 13 2.15 -21.11 -1.80
N PHE A 14 2.03 -21.18 -0.48
CA PHE A 14 2.86 -22.05 0.34
C PHE A 14 1.93 -23.02 1.07
N PHE A 15 1.88 -24.28 0.65
CA PHE A 15 1.68 -25.46 1.51
C PHE A 15 1.63 -26.72 0.64
N VAL A 16 2.67 -27.55 0.75
CA VAL A 16 2.51 -29.00 0.61
C VAL A 16 2.08 -29.50 1.98
N LEU A 17 0.78 -29.72 2.17
CA LEU A 17 0.24 -30.42 3.33
C LEU A 17 -0.52 -31.64 2.82
N SER A 18 0.07 -32.80 3.08
CA SER A 18 -0.49 -34.12 2.88
C SER A 18 -1.88 -34.20 3.53
N SER A 19 -2.90 -34.45 2.72
CA SER A 19 -4.29 -34.60 3.14
C SER A 19 -4.51 -35.95 3.82
N PHE A 20 -4.55 -35.96 5.15
CA PHE A 20 -5.31 -36.99 5.87
C PHE A 20 -6.75 -36.49 6.05
N SER A 21 -7.66 -37.05 5.25
CA SER A 21 -9.10 -36.90 5.48
C SER A 21 -9.49 -37.70 6.72
N LEU A 22 -9.97 -37.01 7.76
CA LEU A 22 -10.70 -37.65 8.85
C LEU A 22 -12.19 -37.35 8.71
N ALA A 23 -12.97 -38.40 8.94
CA ALA A 23 -14.40 -38.52 8.75
C ALA A 23 -15.22 -37.46 9.51
N GLY A 24 -16.41 -37.18 8.97
CA GLY A 24 -17.38 -36.25 9.54
C GLY A 24 -17.77 -36.57 10.97
N GLY A 25 -17.43 -35.67 11.88
CA GLY A 25 -18.07 -35.50 13.19
C GLY A 25 -18.69 -34.10 13.25
N ARG A 26 -19.88 -33.99 13.85
CA ARG A 26 -20.49 -32.68 14.20
C ARG A 26 -19.43 -31.83 14.91
N GLN A 27 -19.07 -30.68 14.33
CA GLN A 27 -18.20 -29.71 15.00
C GLN A 27 -18.84 -29.32 16.33
N GLN A 28 -18.19 -29.67 17.44
CA GLN A 28 -18.59 -29.24 18.77
C GLN A 28 -18.55 -27.70 18.79
N LYS A 29 -19.67 -27.07 19.15
CA LYS A 29 -19.77 -25.61 19.23
C LYS A 29 -18.89 -25.15 20.41
N PHE A 30 -17.95 -24.24 20.15
CA PHE A 30 -17.11 -23.64 21.18
C PHE A 30 -17.96 -22.94 22.25
N THR A 31 -17.64 -23.18 23.52
CA THR A 31 -18.43 -22.78 24.68
C THR A 31 -17.69 -21.78 25.57
N VAL A 32 -18.39 -21.21 26.56
CA VAL A 32 -17.76 -20.37 27.60
C VAL A 32 -16.80 -21.21 28.44
N GLU A 33 -17.10 -22.48 28.67
CA GLU A 33 -16.24 -23.44 29.36
C GLU A 33 -14.93 -23.69 28.60
N ASP A 34 -14.99 -23.80 27.27
CA ASP A 34 -13.78 -23.93 26.43
C ASP A 34 -12.89 -22.68 26.53
N LEU A 35 -13.50 -21.48 26.50
CA LEU A 35 -12.78 -20.22 26.69
C LEU A 35 -12.16 -20.13 28.08
N GLN A 36 -12.93 -20.48 29.12
CA GLN A 36 -12.47 -20.48 30.50
C GLN A 36 -11.27 -21.42 30.69
N LYS A 37 -11.31 -22.60 30.08
CA LYS A 37 -10.19 -23.54 30.08
C LYS A 37 -8.93 -22.92 29.46
N MET A 38 -9.03 -22.26 28.31
CA MET A 38 -7.87 -21.57 27.70
C MET A 38 -7.32 -20.46 28.59
N VAL A 39 -8.19 -19.67 29.22
CA VAL A 39 -7.79 -18.63 30.16
C VAL A 39 -7.06 -19.23 31.37
N ASP A 40 -7.57 -20.33 31.92
CA ASP A 40 -6.96 -21.00 33.07
C ASP A 40 -5.60 -21.65 32.74
N GLU A 41 -5.42 -22.13 31.50
CA GLU A 41 -4.13 -22.63 31.00
C GLU A 41 -3.07 -21.53 30.87
N LEU A 42 -3.46 -20.31 30.46
CA LEU A 42 -2.53 -19.24 30.11
C LEU A 42 -2.25 -18.26 31.27
N LYS A 43 -3.25 -17.99 32.12
CA LYS A 43 -3.14 -17.03 33.22
C LYS A 43 -1.95 -17.24 34.17
N PRO A 44 -1.46 -18.46 34.49
CA PRO A 44 -0.35 -18.62 35.43
C PRO A 44 0.97 -18.01 34.94
N TYR A 45 1.06 -17.71 33.63
CA TYR A 45 2.25 -17.17 32.98
C TYR A 45 2.17 -15.67 32.69
N LEU A 46 1.07 -15.04 33.07
CA LEU A 46 0.77 -13.63 32.84
C LEU A 46 0.57 -12.92 34.18
N PRO A 47 1.24 -11.78 34.44
CA PRO A 47 1.02 -11.03 35.66
C PRO A 47 -0.40 -10.46 35.70
N GLU A 48 -1.00 -10.41 36.89
CA GLU A 48 -2.27 -9.72 37.12
C GLU A 48 -2.05 -8.20 37.19
N ASP A 49 -2.88 -7.44 36.48
CA ASP A 49 -2.87 -5.99 36.57
C ASP A 49 -3.63 -5.56 37.83
N PRO A 50 -2.98 -4.87 38.78
CA PRO A 50 -3.58 -4.52 40.06
C PRO A 50 -4.77 -3.57 39.96
N ARG A 51 -5.05 -3.00 38.77
CA ARG A 51 -6.22 -2.15 38.52
C ARG A 51 -7.53 -2.95 38.43
N PHE A 52 -7.46 -4.26 38.19
CA PHE A 52 -8.64 -5.11 38.00
C PHE A 52 -8.84 -6.12 39.13
N THR A 53 -10.05 -6.69 39.21
CA THR A 53 -10.33 -7.86 40.05
C THR A 53 -10.39 -9.15 39.21
N TYR A 54 -9.93 -10.25 39.81
CA TYR A 54 -9.87 -11.59 39.24
C TYR A 54 -10.80 -12.56 40.02
N PRO A 55 -11.29 -13.68 39.43
CA PRO A 55 -10.92 -14.26 38.14
C PRO A 55 -11.54 -13.55 36.93
N ILE A 56 -10.84 -13.64 35.79
CA ILE A 56 -11.27 -13.10 34.49
C ILE A 56 -12.63 -13.68 34.12
N LYS A 57 -13.59 -12.83 33.75
CA LYS A 57 -14.89 -13.25 33.24
C LYS A 57 -14.78 -13.60 31.76
N CYS A 58 -15.09 -14.83 31.40
CA CYS A 58 -15.14 -15.30 30.01
C CYS A 58 -16.55 -15.11 29.42
N VAL A 59 -16.64 -14.56 28.21
CA VAL A 59 -17.91 -14.36 27.49
C VAL A 59 -17.74 -14.76 26.03
N VAL A 60 -18.64 -15.61 25.53
CA VAL A 60 -18.78 -15.91 24.10
C VAL A 60 -20.03 -15.20 23.59
N VAL A 61 -19.87 -14.36 22.57
CA VAL A 61 -20.96 -13.55 22.00
C VAL A 61 -21.31 -14.06 20.61
N ASP A 62 -22.60 -14.30 20.36
CA ASP A 62 -23.06 -14.68 19.04
C ASP A 62 -23.12 -13.48 18.09
N LYS A 63 -22.02 -13.22 17.39
CA LYS A 63 -21.83 -12.14 16.40
C LYS A 63 -20.96 -12.64 15.27
N LYS A 64 -21.36 -12.37 14.02
CA LYS A 64 -20.64 -12.79 12.80
C LYS A 64 -19.34 -12.02 12.54
N GLU A 65 -19.12 -10.92 13.25
CA GLU A 65 -17.90 -10.13 13.15
C GLU A 65 -16.69 -10.91 13.70
N VAL A 66 -15.56 -10.83 13.01
CA VAL A 66 -14.30 -11.47 13.40
C VAL A 66 -13.65 -10.60 14.48
N ASN A 67 -13.88 -10.93 15.75
CA ASN A 67 -13.41 -10.10 16.86
C ASN A 67 -13.22 -10.93 18.15
N ALA A 68 -12.24 -10.54 18.94
CA ALA A 68 -12.09 -10.85 20.35
C ALA A 68 -11.53 -9.61 21.04
N ASN A 69 -11.82 -9.45 22.33
CA ASN A 69 -11.22 -8.38 23.11
C ASN A 69 -11.04 -8.79 24.56
N ALA A 70 -9.97 -8.27 25.15
CA ALA A 70 -9.93 -8.02 26.56
C ALA A 70 -10.55 -6.66 26.93
N SER A 71 -11.33 -6.64 28.00
CA SER A 71 -11.99 -5.45 28.53
C SER A 71 -12.14 -5.55 30.04
N TYR A 72 -12.87 -4.62 30.63
CA TYR A 72 -13.24 -4.64 32.04
C TYR A 72 -14.72 -4.29 32.19
N GLU A 73 -15.35 -4.79 33.25
CA GLU A 73 -16.73 -4.45 33.59
C GLU A 73 -16.81 -3.89 35.01
N PHE A 74 -17.54 -2.78 35.15
CA PHE A 74 -17.91 -2.25 36.46
C PHE A 74 -19.17 -2.96 36.95
N ASP A 75 -19.24 -3.26 38.25
CA ASP A 75 -20.48 -3.65 38.89
C ASP A 75 -21.35 -2.39 39.04
N PRO A 76 -22.49 -2.27 38.32
CA PRO A 76 -23.35 -1.09 38.41
C PRO A 76 -23.98 -0.91 39.79
N SER A 77 -24.03 -1.98 40.58
CA SER A 77 -24.55 -2.00 41.95
C SER A 77 -23.45 -1.89 43.02
N GLY A 78 -22.18 -1.84 42.60
CA GLY A 78 -21.02 -1.77 43.47
C GLY A 78 -20.68 -0.34 43.93
N PRO A 79 -19.81 -0.19 44.95
CA PRO A 79 -19.23 1.09 45.33
C PRO A 79 -18.51 1.77 44.15
N LYS A 80 -18.53 3.11 44.09
CA LYS A 80 -17.91 3.89 43.00
C LYS A 80 -16.38 3.71 42.90
N ASP A 81 -15.73 3.28 43.98
CA ASP A 81 -14.30 3.02 44.11
C ASP A 81 -13.93 1.54 43.91
N GLN A 82 -14.91 0.68 43.62
CA GLN A 82 -14.65 -0.73 43.34
C GLN A 82 -13.85 -0.88 42.03
N LYS A 83 -12.76 -1.65 42.11
CA LYS A 83 -11.97 -2.02 40.93
C LYS A 83 -12.86 -2.81 39.94
N PRO A 84 -12.84 -2.50 38.64
CA PRO A 84 -13.62 -3.24 37.67
C PRO A 84 -13.06 -4.66 37.49
N ARG A 85 -13.93 -5.59 37.10
CA ARG A 85 -13.55 -7.00 36.87
C ARG A 85 -12.96 -7.17 35.48
N ALA A 86 -11.83 -7.87 35.37
CA ALA A 86 -11.23 -8.22 34.09
C ALA A 86 -12.16 -9.15 33.28
N LYS A 87 -12.24 -8.93 31.96
CA LYS A 87 -13.16 -9.64 31.07
C LYS A 87 -12.47 -10.02 29.76
N MET A 88 -12.74 -11.24 29.31
CA MET A 88 -12.32 -11.77 28.01
C MET A 88 -13.56 -12.10 27.18
N THR A 89 -13.66 -11.51 25.98
CA THR A 89 -14.79 -11.70 25.06
C THR A 89 -14.33 -12.29 23.75
N VAL A 90 -15.02 -13.33 23.26
CA VAL A 90 -14.78 -13.93 21.93
C VAL A 90 -16.08 -13.94 21.13
N TYR A 91 -16.06 -13.47 19.88
CA TYR A 91 -17.23 -13.52 18.99
C TYR A 91 -17.26 -14.83 18.20
N THR A 92 -18.45 -15.35 17.91
CA THR A 92 -18.62 -16.57 17.10
C THR A 92 -18.03 -16.45 15.70
N GLY A 93 -18.06 -15.25 15.10
CA GLY A 93 -17.43 -14.96 13.81
C GLY A 93 -15.91 -15.18 13.79
N LEU A 94 -15.20 -14.93 14.90
CA LEU A 94 -13.76 -15.24 14.99
C LEU A 94 -13.52 -16.75 14.88
N LEU A 95 -14.34 -17.55 15.54
CA LEU A 95 -14.22 -19.01 15.55
C LEU A 95 -14.47 -19.60 14.16
N ASP A 96 -15.51 -19.10 13.48
CA ASP A 96 -15.85 -19.47 12.11
C ASP A 96 -14.76 -19.09 11.11
N PHE A 97 -14.07 -17.98 11.37
CA PHE A 97 -12.96 -17.51 10.54
C PHE A 97 -11.68 -18.32 10.75
N MET A 98 -11.29 -18.55 12.01
CA MET A 98 -10.05 -19.25 12.36
C MET A 98 -10.11 -20.73 12.00
N LYS A 99 -11.21 -21.43 12.32
CA LYS A 99 -11.40 -22.89 12.12
C LYS A 99 -10.31 -23.79 12.73
N ASP A 100 -9.39 -23.23 13.49
CA ASP A 100 -8.32 -23.93 14.19
C ASP A 100 -8.24 -23.44 15.64
N ILE A 101 -8.44 -24.36 16.58
CA ILE A 101 -8.46 -24.07 18.01
C ILE A 101 -7.10 -23.57 18.53
N ARG A 102 -5.99 -23.91 17.85
CA ARG A 102 -4.65 -23.41 18.19
C ARG A 102 -4.55 -21.91 17.96
N MET A 103 -5.07 -21.42 16.84
CA MET A 103 -5.10 -19.99 16.52
C MET A 103 -6.05 -19.24 17.44
N VAL A 104 -7.22 -19.83 17.79
CA VAL A 104 -8.11 -19.25 18.79
C VAL A 104 -7.41 -19.10 20.14
N ARG A 105 -6.66 -20.11 20.59
CA ARG A 105 -5.86 -20.01 21.81
C ARG A 105 -4.80 -18.90 21.72
N ALA A 106 -4.17 -18.73 20.56
CA ALA A 106 -3.23 -17.64 20.35
C ALA A 106 -3.89 -16.26 20.43
N VAL A 107 -5.11 -16.09 19.91
CA VAL A 107 -5.91 -14.86 20.12
C VAL A 107 -6.17 -14.65 21.61
N VAL A 108 -6.60 -15.69 22.34
CA VAL A 108 -6.81 -15.58 23.80
C VAL A 108 -5.52 -15.16 24.51
N ALA A 109 -4.38 -15.74 24.16
CA ALA A 109 -3.08 -15.36 24.74
C ALA A 109 -2.70 -13.90 24.44
N HIS A 110 -2.97 -13.42 23.24
CA HIS A 110 -2.79 -12.03 22.84
C HIS A 110 -3.68 -11.08 23.67
N GLU A 111 -4.99 -11.35 23.75
CA GLU A 111 -5.93 -10.51 24.51
C GLU A 111 -5.61 -10.48 26.02
N LEU A 112 -5.29 -11.63 26.60
CA LEU A 112 -4.87 -11.69 28.01
C LEU A 112 -3.57 -10.90 28.26
N SER A 113 -2.72 -10.76 27.24
CA SER A 113 -1.52 -9.95 27.34
C SER A 113 -1.83 -8.45 27.36
N HIS A 114 -2.89 -7.98 26.68
CA HIS A 114 -3.37 -6.61 26.83
C HIS A 114 -3.81 -6.30 28.27
N LEU A 115 -4.45 -7.25 28.96
CA LEU A 115 -4.75 -7.13 30.39
C LEU A 115 -3.47 -7.08 31.22
N ALA A 116 -2.58 -8.04 31.03
CA ALA A 116 -1.37 -8.19 31.84
C ALA A 116 -0.39 -7.00 31.70
N LYS A 117 -0.33 -6.38 30.52
CA LYS A 117 0.48 -5.19 30.24
C LYS A 117 -0.21 -3.88 30.58
N GLY A 118 -1.46 -3.97 31.01
CA GLY A 118 -2.27 -2.81 31.34
C GLY A 118 -2.49 -1.86 30.17
N HIS A 119 -2.67 -2.41 28.96
CA HIS A 119 -2.99 -1.63 27.76
C HIS A 119 -4.38 -0.99 27.85
N LEU A 120 -5.28 -1.59 28.63
CA LEU A 120 -6.64 -1.09 28.81
C LEU A 120 -6.67 0.26 29.56
N GLY A 121 -7.49 1.18 29.05
CA GLY A 121 -7.76 2.49 29.65
C GLY A 121 -6.61 3.49 29.55
N LYS A 122 -5.54 3.16 28.82
CA LYS A 122 -4.48 4.12 28.49
C LYS A 122 -4.74 4.70 27.10
N SER A 123 -4.70 6.02 26.97
CA SER A 123 -4.72 6.71 25.69
C SER A 123 -3.77 7.90 25.75
N TYR A 124 -3.10 8.20 24.64
CA TYR A 124 -2.46 9.50 24.49
C TYR A 124 -3.51 10.57 24.18
N LYS A 125 -3.19 11.82 24.53
CA LYS A 125 -4.04 12.97 24.22
C LYS A 125 -3.92 13.40 22.74
N THR A 126 -2.81 13.10 22.08
CA THR A 126 -2.57 13.47 20.68
C THR A 126 -2.83 12.28 19.75
N ASP A 127 -3.39 12.57 18.58
CA ASP A 127 -3.94 11.54 17.68
C ASP A 127 -2.86 10.74 16.95
N ASP A 128 -1.69 11.34 16.73
CA ASP A 128 -0.52 10.69 16.15
C ASP A 128 0.11 9.68 17.12
N LEU A 129 0.36 10.11 18.35
CA LEU A 129 0.89 9.24 19.40
C LEU A 129 -0.10 8.13 19.73
N ALA A 130 -1.41 8.40 19.73
CA ALA A 130 -2.42 7.39 19.99
C ALA A 130 -2.34 6.22 18.98
N LEU A 131 -2.10 6.50 17.70
CA LEU A 131 -1.96 5.48 16.67
C LEU A 131 -0.65 4.70 16.81
N ILE A 132 0.48 5.41 16.97
CA ILE A 132 1.78 4.74 17.14
C ILE A 132 1.76 3.88 18.42
N PHE A 133 1.06 4.35 19.44
CA PHE A 133 0.88 3.65 20.69
C PHE A 133 0.09 2.36 20.57
N THR A 134 -1.06 2.35 19.89
CA THR A 134 -1.82 1.11 19.69
C THR A 134 -0.95 0.07 19.00
N ARG A 135 -0.13 0.48 18.03
CA ARG A 135 0.83 -0.41 17.36
C ARG A 135 1.87 -1.02 18.31
N GLN A 136 2.44 -0.24 19.23
CA GLN A 136 3.36 -0.77 20.26
C GLN A 136 2.66 -1.77 21.19
N GLN A 137 1.44 -1.45 21.60
CA GLN A 137 0.64 -2.34 22.44
C GLN A 137 0.38 -3.69 21.77
N GLU A 138 0.12 -3.72 20.46
CA GLU A 138 -0.01 -4.95 19.69
C GLU A 138 1.29 -5.79 19.72
N TYR A 139 2.45 -5.18 19.48
CA TYR A 139 3.73 -5.89 19.52
C TYR A 139 4.03 -6.47 20.91
N GLU A 140 3.79 -5.69 21.97
CA GLU A 140 3.97 -6.15 23.35
C GLU A 140 3.03 -7.30 23.70
N ALA A 141 1.77 -7.22 23.26
CA ALA A 141 0.77 -8.25 23.47
C ALA A 141 1.12 -9.54 22.71
N ASP A 142 1.57 -9.44 21.47
CA ASP A 142 2.01 -10.59 20.68
C ASP A 142 3.22 -11.29 21.33
N ALA A 143 4.25 -10.52 21.70
CA ALA A 143 5.46 -11.08 22.31
C ALA A 143 5.16 -11.75 23.65
N THR A 144 4.34 -11.10 24.48
CA THR A 144 3.93 -11.63 25.80
C THR A 144 3.04 -12.86 25.65
N GLY A 145 2.08 -12.82 24.72
CA GLY A 145 1.20 -13.94 24.42
C GLY A 145 1.97 -15.14 23.88
N ALA A 146 2.94 -14.91 23.00
CA ALA A 146 3.83 -15.96 22.48
C ALA A 146 4.65 -16.62 23.60
N ILE A 147 5.17 -15.83 24.55
CA ILE A 147 5.88 -16.37 25.73
C ILE A 147 4.94 -17.17 26.63
N ALA A 148 3.71 -16.69 26.85
CA ALA A 148 2.72 -17.40 27.66
C ALA A 148 2.32 -18.74 27.01
N LEU A 149 2.12 -18.76 25.69
CA LEU A 149 1.89 -19.98 24.92
C LEU A 149 3.03 -20.99 25.11
N GLU A 150 4.29 -20.57 24.92
CA GLU A 150 5.46 -21.45 25.10
C GLU A 150 5.55 -22.03 26.51
N LYS A 151 5.35 -21.20 27.54
CA LYS A 151 5.38 -21.65 28.93
C LYS A 151 4.25 -22.61 29.27
N ALA A 152 3.09 -22.47 28.62
CA ALA A 152 1.96 -23.38 28.71
C ALA A 152 2.14 -24.66 27.86
N GLY A 153 3.27 -24.83 27.16
CA GLY A 153 3.58 -26.01 26.35
C GLY A 153 3.07 -25.96 24.90
N TYR A 154 2.61 -24.80 24.44
CA TYR A 154 2.15 -24.56 23.07
C TYR A 154 3.26 -23.98 22.19
N SER A 155 3.05 -23.97 20.87
CA SER A 155 4.05 -23.46 19.94
C SER A 155 3.94 -21.95 19.78
N ARG A 156 5.06 -21.24 19.81
CA ARG A 156 5.14 -19.84 19.35
C ARG A 156 4.69 -19.66 17.90
N LYS A 157 4.77 -20.73 17.08
CA LYS A 157 4.21 -20.74 15.72
C LYS A 157 2.70 -20.50 15.71
N ASP A 158 1.96 -20.87 16.76
CA ASP A 158 0.52 -20.65 16.82
C ASP A 158 0.18 -19.15 16.81
N MET A 159 1.03 -18.29 17.40
CA MET A 159 0.90 -16.83 17.32
C MET A 159 1.16 -16.31 15.90
N VAL A 160 2.21 -16.82 15.24
CA VAL A 160 2.54 -16.47 13.85
C VAL A 160 1.41 -16.87 12.88
N ASP A 161 0.88 -18.09 13.04
CA ASP A 161 -0.22 -18.61 12.21
C ASP A 161 -1.49 -17.78 12.41
N MET A 162 -1.79 -17.41 13.66
CA MET A 162 -2.90 -16.53 14.00
C MET A 162 -2.77 -15.17 13.31
N LEU A 163 -1.59 -14.53 13.37
CA LEU A 163 -1.35 -13.23 12.75
C LEU A 163 -1.51 -13.29 11.23
N PHE A 164 -0.98 -14.32 10.57
CA PHE A 164 -1.21 -14.52 9.13
C PHE A 164 -2.68 -14.74 8.80
N LYS A 165 -3.39 -15.47 9.65
CA LYS A 165 -4.82 -15.69 9.46
C LYS A 165 -5.60 -14.38 9.56
N LEU A 166 -5.29 -13.51 10.53
CA LEU A 166 -5.88 -12.17 10.61
C LEU A 166 -5.57 -11.31 9.37
N GLY A 167 -4.34 -11.41 8.84
CA GLY A 167 -3.94 -10.72 7.61
C GLY A 167 -4.77 -11.10 6.37
N GLU A 168 -5.44 -12.26 6.34
CA GLU A 168 -6.36 -12.60 5.26
C GLU A 168 -7.59 -11.66 5.19
N SER A 169 -7.96 -11.02 6.30
CA SER A 169 -9.08 -10.07 6.36
C SER A 169 -8.76 -8.73 5.67
N SER A 170 -7.48 -8.35 5.63
CA SER A 170 -6.96 -7.14 5.00
C SER A 170 -6.20 -7.43 3.70
N LYS A 171 -6.29 -8.66 3.15
CA LYS A 171 -5.51 -9.07 1.97
C LYS A 171 -5.67 -8.13 0.77
N ASP A 172 -6.88 -7.62 0.57
CA ASP A 172 -7.27 -6.79 -0.57
C ASP A 172 -7.04 -5.29 -0.30
N TRP A 173 -6.54 -4.94 0.90
CA TRP A 173 -6.23 -3.54 1.23
C TRP A 173 -4.96 -3.09 0.51
N PRO A 174 -4.88 -1.81 0.11
CA PRO A 174 -3.65 -1.20 -0.34
C PRO A 174 -2.49 -1.47 0.63
N GLY A 175 -1.28 -1.71 0.11
CA GLY A 175 -0.08 -1.87 0.92
C GLY A 175 0.16 -0.66 1.84
N SER A 176 -0.13 0.54 1.34
CA SER A 176 -0.06 1.76 2.15
C SER A 176 -1.02 1.73 3.35
N GLU A 177 -2.25 1.24 3.19
CA GLU A 177 -3.19 1.10 4.31
C GLU A 177 -2.74 0.04 5.33
N LYS A 178 -2.18 -1.08 4.86
CA LYS A 178 -1.63 -2.12 5.75
C LYS A 178 -0.50 -1.57 6.63
N VAL A 179 0.36 -0.72 6.06
CA VAL A 179 1.49 -0.12 6.78
C VAL A 179 1.04 1.02 7.71
N LEU A 180 0.14 1.89 7.23
CA LEU A 180 -0.30 3.12 7.91
C LEU A 180 -1.47 2.92 8.89
N GLY A 181 -2.07 1.73 8.91
CA GLY A 181 -3.22 1.41 9.74
C GLY A 181 -3.01 1.59 11.26
N ASP A 182 -4.13 1.68 11.96
CA ASP A 182 -4.26 1.77 13.42
C ASP A 182 -3.82 0.53 14.18
N HIS A 183 -3.84 -0.61 13.50
CA HIS A 183 -3.13 -1.81 13.91
C HIS A 183 -1.84 -1.96 13.11
N ALA A 184 -0.78 -2.43 13.78
CA ALA A 184 0.46 -2.75 13.08
C ALA A 184 0.21 -3.89 12.09
N ASP A 185 0.84 -3.79 10.91
CA ASP A 185 0.76 -4.83 9.89
C ASP A 185 1.05 -6.23 10.47
N THR A 186 0.23 -7.20 10.08
CA THR A 186 0.27 -8.57 10.62
C THR A 186 1.56 -9.32 10.29
N ALA A 187 2.19 -9.06 9.15
CA ALA A 187 3.47 -9.70 8.82
C ALA A 187 4.62 -9.09 9.63
N ARG A 188 4.59 -7.77 9.89
CA ARG A 188 5.52 -7.11 10.82
C ARG A 188 5.39 -7.65 12.24
N ARG A 189 4.16 -7.82 12.71
CA ARG A 189 3.85 -8.46 14.00
C ARG A 189 4.36 -9.90 14.04
N ALA A 190 4.09 -10.67 12.99
CA ALA A 190 4.56 -12.05 12.87
C ALA A 190 6.10 -12.14 12.88
N ALA A 191 6.79 -11.23 12.18
CA ALA A 191 8.25 -11.14 12.15
C ALA A 191 8.86 -10.76 13.52
N ALA A 192 8.14 -9.98 14.33
CA ALA A 192 8.58 -9.60 15.66
C ALA A 192 8.56 -10.78 16.66
N VAL A 193 7.61 -11.71 16.49
CA VAL A 193 7.47 -12.87 17.40
C VAL A 193 7.97 -14.20 16.83
N GLY A 194 8.13 -14.31 15.52
CA GLY A 194 8.49 -15.56 14.86
C GLY A 194 9.96 -15.94 15.01
N SER A 195 10.24 -17.25 15.02
CA SER A 195 11.61 -17.79 15.10
C SER A 195 12.31 -17.90 13.73
N ASN A 196 11.56 -17.96 12.62
CA ASN A 196 12.11 -17.97 11.26
C ASN A 196 12.27 -16.54 10.73
N SER A 197 13.38 -15.91 11.07
CA SER A 197 13.51 -14.47 10.92
C SER A 197 13.69 -13.98 9.48
N LEU A 198 14.24 -14.79 8.55
CA LEU A 198 14.49 -14.33 7.18
C LEU A 198 13.23 -14.32 6.30
N VAL A 199 12.44 -15.40 6.31
CA VAL A 199 11.20 -15.47 5.52
C VAL A 199 10.19 -14.42 6.01
N LEU A 200 10.05 -14.26 7.33
CA LEU A 200 9.11 -13.27 7.87
C LEU A 200 9.57 -11.84 7.55
N ARG A 201 10.88 -11.56 7.61
CA ARG A 201 11.42 -10.26 7.19
C ARG A 201 11.28 -10.00 5.69
N SER A 202 11.33 -11.04 4.85
CA SER A 202 11.13 -10.87 3.40
C SER A 202 9.70 -10.45 3.10
N MET A 203 8.72 -10.98 3.84
CA MET A 203 7.32 -10.55 3.74
C MET A 203 7.13 -9.10 4.16
N VAL A 204 7.79 -8.67 5.25
CA VAL A 204 7.79 -7.25 5.67
C VAL A 204 8.36 -6.35 4.57
N SER A 205 9.55 -6.69 4.05
CA SER A 205 10.20 -5.91 2.99
C SER A 205 9.36 -5.88 1.70
N PHE A 206 8.63 -6.96 1.42
CA PHE A 206 7.72 -7.03 0.29
C PHE A 206 6.53 -6.07 0.46
N GLN A 207 5.90 -6.03 1.63
CA GLN A 207 4.80 -5.11 1.91
C GLN A 207 5.24 -3.64 1.92
N ASP A 208 6.46 -3.36 2.36
CA ASP A 208 7.05 -2.02 2.25
C ASP A 208 7.15 -1.61 0.77
N GLY A 209 7.58 -2.56 -0.07
CA GLY A 209 7.54 -2.41 -1.52
C GLY A 209 6.14 -2.10 -2.05
N GLU A 210 5.11 -2.83 -1.60
CA GLU A 210 3.72 -2.57 -1.98
C GLU A 210 3.24 -1.17 -1.53
N ALA A 211 3.57 -0.75 -0.31
CA ALA A 211 3.22 0.58 0.20
C ALA A 211 3.87 1.70 -0.63
N TYR A 212 5.14 1.55 -0.98
CA TYR A 212 5.83 2.50 -1.87
C TYR A 212 5.27 2.48 -3.29
N MET A 213 4.86 1.31 -3.81
CA MET A 213 4.19 1.21 -5.11
C MET A 213 2.86 1.96 -5.14
N ASP A 214 2.05 1.84 -4.09
CA ASP A 214 0.79 2.58 -3.95
C ASP A 214 1.01 4.10 -3.93
N ALA A 215 2.09 4.54 -3.28
CA ALA A 215 2.51 5.95 -3.22
C ALA A 215 3.29 6.41 -4.46
N ARG A 216 3.41 5.57 -5.52
CA ARG A 216 4.16 5.85 -6.76
C ARG A 216 5.65 6.16 -6.54
N MET A 217 6.22 5.61 -5.47
CA MET A 217 7.65 5.74 -5.12
C MET A 217 8.43 4.52 -5.61
N TYR A 218 8.66 4.43 -6.91
CA TYR A 218 9.14 3.19 -7.56
C TYR A 218 10.57 2.78 -7.20
N LEU A 219 11.52 3.72 -7.08
CA LEU A 219 12.87 3.38 -6.67
C LEU A 219 12.93 2.81 -5.24
N PRO A 220 12.26 3.43 -4.23
CA PRO A 220 12.09 2.82 -2.91
C PRO A 220 11.38 1.46 -2.94
N ALA A 221 10.35 1.32 -3.76
CA ALA A 221 9.65 0.04 -3.92
C ALA A 221 10.59 -1.06 -4.44
N MET A 222 11.33 -0.77 -5.52
CA MET A 222 12.32 -1.68 -6.11
C MET A 222 13.32 -2.15 -5.05
N ARG A 223 13.93 -1.21 -4.30
CA ARG A 223 14.90 -1.54 -3.23
C ARG A 223 14.29 -2.42 -2.13
N SER A 224 13.02 -2.20 -1.80
CA SER A 224 12.31 -2.99 -0.78
C SER A 224 12.03 -4.41 -1.27
N PHE A 225 11.65 -4.56 -2.54
CA PHE A 225 11.53 -5.87 -3.18
C PHE A 225 12.89 -6.58 -3.31
N ASP A 226 13.97 -5.87 -3.64
CA ASP A 226 15.33 -6.43 -3.67
C ASP A 226 15.77 -6.93 -2.30
N LYS A 227 15.45 -6.19 -1.24
CA LYS A 227 15.67 -6.63 0.15
C LYS A 227 14.88 -7.90 0.46
N ALA A 228 13.63 -8.00 0.00
CA ALA A 228 12.84 -9.22 0.14
C ALA A 228 13.46 -10.41 -0.61
N ILE A 229 13.96 -10.20 -1.84
CA ILE A 229 14.66 -11.23 -2.64
C ILE A 229 15.94 -11.69 -1.93
N ALA A 230 16.73 -10.75 -1.39
CA ALA A 230 17.95 -11.06 -0.67
C ALA A 230 17.69 -11.89 0.60
N GLN A 231 16.56 -11.67 1.26
CA GLN A 231 16.16 -12.39 2.47
C GLN A 231 15.52 -13.76 2.16
N GLU A 232 14.74 -13.88 1.09
CA GLU A 232 14.15 -15.14 0.61
C GLU A 232 14.16 -15.22 -0.92
N PRO A 233 15.23 -15.75 -1.54
CA PRO A 233 15.38 -15.78 -3.01
C PRO A 233 14.32 -16.60 -3.75
N LYS A 234 13.60 -17.50 -3.05
CA LYS A 234 12.49 -18.29 -3.62
C LYS A 234 11.18 -17.50 -3.68
N PHE A 235 11.13 -16.30 -3.08
CA PHE A 235 9.95 -15.45 -3.15
C PHE A 235 9.84 -14.79 -4.53
N TYR A 236 9.40 -15.58 -5.52
CA TYR A 236 9.35 -15.19 -6.93
C TYR A 236 8.58 -13.88 -7.16
N GLN A 237 7.49 -13.66 -6.42
CA GLN A 237 6.67 -12.45 -6.54
C GLN A 237 7.49 -11.17 -6.31
N SER A 238 8.48 -11.19 -5.41
CA SER A 238 9.36 -10.06 -5.19
C SER A 238 10.21 -9.73 -6.42
N LYS A 239 10.66 -10.73 -7.19
CA LYS A 239 11.41 -10.51 -8.45
C LYS A 239 10.55 -9.80 -9.48
N TYR A 240 9.32 -10.28 -9.66
CA TYR A 240 8.37 -9.67 -10.57
C TYR A 240 8.04 -8.22 -10.18
N ASN A 241 7.79 -7.97 -8.90
CA ASN A 241 7.47 -6.64 -8.41
C ASN A 241 8.69 -5.70 -8.44
N ALA A 242 9.91 -6.18 -8.16
CA ALA A 242 11.15 -5.42 -8.30
C ALA A 242 11.36 -4.98 -9.76
N ALA A 243 11.21 -5.91 -10.71
CA ALA A 243 11.33 -5.64 -12.13
C ALA A 243 10.30 -4.63 -12.63
N SER A 244 9.07 -4.79 -12.16
CA SER A 244 7.96 -3.87 -12.41
C SER A 244 8.24 -2.46 -11.89
N ALA A 245 8.68 -2.34 -10.63
CA ALA A 245 9.06 -1.08 -10.01
C ALA A 245 10.26 -0.44 -10.72
N ALA A 246 11.26 -1.23 -11.12
CA ALA A 246 12.41 -0.72 -11.87
C ALA A 246 12.01 -0.14 -13.22
N LEU A 247 11.15 -0.85 -13.98
CA LEU A 247 10.67 -0.39 -15.28
C LEU A 247 9.80 0.86 -15.17
N LEU A 248 8.94 0.93 -14.15
CA LEU A 248 8.19 2.15 -13.85
C LEU A 248 9.11 3.29 -13.47
N ASN A 249 10.10 3.06 -12.58
CA ASN A 249 11.07 4.06 -12.20
C ASN A 249 11.80 4.63 -13.43
N TYR A 250 12.23 3.76 -14.34
CA TYR A 250 12.76 4.19 -15.64
C TYR A 250 11.74 5.09 -16.37
N TYR A 251 10.55 4.57 -16.66
CA TYR A 251 9.52 5.28 -17.41
C TYR A 251 9.08 6.61 -16.75
N SER A 252 9.21 6.72 -15.40
CA SER A 252 8.94 7.92 -14.61
C SER A 252 9.86 9.08 -14.94
N ASN A 253 11.12 8.74 -15.23
CA ASN A 253 12.20 9.71 -15.31
C ASN A 253 12.54 10.10 -16.76
N VAL A 254 11.96 9.39 -17.74
CA VAL A 254 12.07 9.73 -19.16
C VAL A 254 11.45 11.11 -19.43
N ALA A 255 12.10 11.90 -20.30
CA ALA A 255 11.63 13.22 -20.68
C ALA A 255 10.20 13.20 -21.25
N GLN A 256 9.34 14.12 -20.80
CA GLN A 256 7.91 14.15 -21.09
C GLN A 256 7.58 14.13 -22.59
N ASN A 257 8.31 14.90 -23.39
CA ASN A 257 8.11 14.97 -24.85
C ASN A 257 8.46 13.66 -25.57
N VAL A 258 9.35 12.83 -25.00
CA VAL A 258 9.65 11.50 -25.54
C VAL A 258 8.46 10.58 -25.29
N VAL A 259 8.00 10.47 -24.05
CA VAL A 259 6.88 9.60 -23.68
C VAL A 259 5.54 10.04 -24.29
N GLN A 260 5.30 11.34 -24.48
CA GLN A 260 4.11 11.86 -25.17
C GLN A 260 4.07 11.51 -26.67
N SER A 261 5.21 11.17 -27.26
CA SER A 261 5.26 10.69 -28.66
C SER A 261 4.87 9.21 -28.79
N TRP A 262 4.75 8.51 -27.66
CA TRP A 262 4.41 7.09 -27.59
C TRP A 262 2.95 6.91 -27.20
N TYR A 263 2.42 5.75 -27.54
CA TYR A 263 1.23 5.25 -26.86
C TYR A 263 1.52 5.01 -25.37
N VAL A 264 0.49 5.18 -24.55
CA VAL A 264 0.56 5.05 -23.11
C VAL A 264 0.64 3.55 -22.76
N PRO A 265 1.73 3.06 -22.18
CA PRO A 265 1.83 1.66 -21.77
C PRO A 265 0.85 1.36 -20.63
N ASP A 266 0.42 0.11 -20.53
CA ASP A 266 -0.32 -0.40 -19.39
C ASP A 266 0.55 -1.40 -18.62
N PHE A 267 1.04 -0.95 -17.46
CA PHE A 267 1.86 -1.74 -16.56
C PHE A 267 1.04 -2.77 -15.74
N GLY A 268 -0.29 -2.77 -15.85
CA GLY A 268 -1.16 -3.78 -15.24
C GLY A 268 -1.61 -3.53 -13.80
N PRO A 269 -2.32 -4.49 -13.18
CA PRO A 269 -3.04 -4.29 -11.92
C PRO A 269 -2.12 -3.94 -10.76
N LEU A 270 -0.87 -4.43 -10.81
CA LEU A 270 0.13 -4.18 -9.77
C LEU A 270 0.70 -2.75 -9.81
N LEU A 271 0.48 -1.98 -10.88
CA LEU A 271 1.37 -0.88 -11.21
C LEU A 271 0.60 0.42 -11.53
N ALA A 272 0.83 1.46 -10.71
CA ALA A 272 0.49 2.83 -11.05
C ALA A 272 1.44 3.36 -12.12
N MET A 273 0.99 4.11 -13.14
CA MET A 273 1.96 4.80 -14.00
C MET A 273 2.66 5.87 -13.19
N PRO A 274 3.87 6.27 -13.59
CA PRO A 274 4.69 7.07 -12.72
C PRO A 274 4.44 8.57 -12.74
N GLU A 275 4.87 9.21 -11.66
CA GLU A 275 5.02 10.66 -11.56
C GLU A 275 6.17 11.08 -12.48
N TRP A 276 5.89 11.86 -13.52
CA TRP A 276 6.95 12.45 -14.34
C TRP A 276 7.50 13.66 -13.61
N GLY A 277 8.79 13.57 -13.29
CA GLY A 277 9.58 14.77 -13.13
C GLY A 277 9.37 15.61 -14.39
N SER A 278 9.09 16.90 -14.20
CA SER A 278 8.86 17.91 -15.23
C SER A 278 10.10 18.22 -16.07
N ARG A 279 10.85 17.19 -16.48
CA ARG A 279 12.04 17.32 -17.31
C ARG A 279 11.60 17.42 -18.76
N ALA A 280 11.36 18.65 -19.19
CA ALA A 280 11.41 18.97 -20.61
C ALA A 280 12.80 18.62 -21.15
N GLY A 281 12.90 17.99 -22.32
CA GLY A 281 14.19 17.78 -22.98
C GLY A 281 14.33 16.47 -23.74
N VAL A 282 15.55 16.05 -24.00
CA VAL A 282 15.84 14.80 -24.72
C VAL A 282 16.19 13.68 -23.74
N MET A 283 16.20 12.44 -24.25
CA MET A 283 16.75 11.29 -23.53
C MET A 283 18.21 11.57 -23.13
N THR A 284 18.60 11.12 -21.94
CA THR A 284 19.94 11.31 -21.35
C THR A 284 20.62 9.97 -21.12
N GLU A 285 21.93 10.00 -20.90
CA GLU A 285 22.69 8.81 -20.46
C GLU A 285 22.15 8.25 -19.14
N GLY A 286 21.65 9.10 -18.24
CA GLY A 286 21.01 8.66 -17.01
C GLY A 286 19.71 7.88 -17.24
N ASP A 287 18.90 8.27 -18.23
CA ASP A 287 17.70 7.51 -18.60
C ASP A 287 18.06 6.15 -19.19
N GLN A 288 19.10 6.10 -20.03
CA GLN A 288 19.60 4.84 -20.57
C GLN A 288 20.15 3.92 -19.47
N ALA A 289 20.87 4.47 -18.49
CA ALA A 289 21.34 3.69 -17.34
C ALA A 289 20.17 3.12 -16.52
N ASN A 290 19.13 3.92 -16.28
CA ASN A 290 17.91 3.46 -15.59
C ASN A 290 17.17 2.38 -16.37
N TYR A 291 17.12 2.48 -17.70
CA TYR A 291 16.57 1.44 -18.57
C TYR A 291 17.35 0.12 -18.44
N LEU A 292 18.69 0.16 -18.43
CA LEU A 292 19.52 -1.03 -18.27
C LEU A 292 19.35 -1.69 -16.89
N ILE A 293 19.17 -0.88 -15.84
CA ILE A 293 18.80 -1.38 -14.50
C ILE A 293 17.46 -2.09 -14.57
N ALA A 294 16.44 -1.49 -15.20
CA ALA A 294 15.14 -2.12 -15.39
C ALA A 294 15.24 -3.45 -16.15
N LEU A 295 15.96 -3.50 -17.28
CA LEU A 295 16.17 -4.72 -18.06
C LEU A 295 16.83 -5.83 -17.26
N THR A 296 17.76 -5.50 -16.37
CA THR A 296 18.43 -6.49 -15.52
C THR A 296 17.43 -7.17 -14.56
N HIS A 297 16.56 -6.38 -13.93
CA HIS A 297 15.52 -6.93 -13.04
C HIS A 297 14.47 -7.73 -13.83
N VAL A 298 14.04 -7.21 -14.99
CA VAL A 298 13.08 -7.89 -15.88
C VAL A 298 13.64 -9.23 -16.36
N LYS A 299 14.91 -9.27 -16.76
CA LYS A 299 15.59 -10.51 -17.11
C LYS A 299 15.64 -11.48 -15.93
N ALA A 300 15.95 -11.02 -14.72
CA ALA A 300 15.98 -11.87 -13.54
C ALA A 300 14.59 -12.46 -13.18
N ALA A 301 13.51 -11.68 -13.39
CA ALA A 301 12.14 -12.16 -13.23
C ALA A 301 11.76 -13.17 -14.31
N PHE A 302 12.12 -12.90 -15.57
CA PHE A 302 11.88 -13.79 -16.70
C PHE A 302 12.64 -15.12 -16.57
N ASP A 303 13.94 -15.09 -16.28
CA ASP A 303 14.76 -16.30 -16.13
C ASP A 303 14.28 -17.19 -14.98
N ALA A 304 13.61 -16.62 -13.98
CA ALA A 304 13.04 -17.38 -12.86
C ALA A 304 11.77 -18.16 -13.24
N ASP A 305 10.98 -17.68 -14.22
CA ASP A 305 9.84 -18.41 -14.77
C ASP A 305 9.50 -17.92 -16.19
N PRO A 306 10.21 -18.39 -17.24
CA PRO A 306 10.08 -17.85 -18.59
C PRO A 306 8.78 -18.29 -19.29
N ALA A 307 8.09 -19.29 -18.73
CA ALA A 307 6.84 -19.79 -19.28
C ALA A 307 5.62 -19.04 -18.73
N ARG A 308 5.77 -18.25 -17.67
CA ARG A 308 4.68 -17.50 -17.06
C ARG A 308 4.24 -16.31 -17.92
N GLU A 309 2.93 -16.07 -17.99
CA GLU A 309 2.33 -14.97 -18.75
C GLU A 309 2.93 -13.63 -18.34
N GLU A 310 2.98 -13.37 -17.04
CA GLU A 310 3.44 -12.09 -16.50
C GLU A 310 4.91 -11.83 -16.81
N SER A 311 5.77 -12.87 -16.79
CA SER A 311 7.17 -12.76 -17.22
C SER A 311 7.30 -12.34 -18.68
N LEU A 312 6.54 -12.97 -19.57
CA LEU A 312 6.54 -12.66 -21.01
C LEU A 312 6.03 -11.26 -21.26
N GLU A 313 4.95 -10.86 -20.58
CA GLU A 313 4.40 -9.52 -20.68
C GLU A 313 5.41 -8.47 -20.24
N LEU A 314 6.04 -8.65 -19.08
CA LEU A 314 6.98 -7.68 -18.52
C LEU A 314 8.25 -7.57 -19.38
N GLN A 315 8.78 -8.70 -19.86
CA GLN A 315 9.89 -8.74 -20.81
C GLN A 315 9.53 -8.01 -22.10
N GLY A 316 8.39 -8.34 -22.69
CA GLY A 316 7.93 -7.73 -23.93
C GLY A 316 7.70 -6.23 -23.79
N LEU A 317 7.09 -5.78 -22.69
CA LEU A 317 6.88 -4.37 -22.37
C LEU A 317 8.22 -3.63 -22.22
N ALA A 318 9.19 -4.21 -21.50
CA ALA A 318 10.50 -3.58 -21.33
C ALA A 318 11.21 -3.38 -22.69
N LEU A 319 11.18 -4.40 -23.56
CA LEU A 319 11.81 -4.33 -24.88
C LEU A 319 11.14 -3.29 -25.80
N ILE A 320 9.82 -3.18 -25.80
CA ILE A 320 9.13 -2.14 -26.58
C ILE A 320 9.27 -0.74 -25.97
N LEU A 321 9.82 -0.60 -24.76
CA LEU A 321 10.13 0.67 -24.11
C LEU A 321 11.61 1.08 -24.25
N ASP A 322 12.36 0.37 -25.11
CA ASP A 322 13.75 0.71 -25.44
C ASP A 322 13.89 2.20 -25.82
N PRO A 323 14.76 2.98 -25.17
CA PRO A 323 15.02 4.40 -25.49
C PRO A 323 15.18 4.65 -26.99
N ASP A 324 15.97 3.81 -27.64
CA ASP A 324 16.43 4.01 -29.01
C ASP A 324 15.44 3.42 -30.03
N GLY A 325 14.44 2.65 -29.56
CA GLY A 325 13.44 2.01 -30.41
C GLY A 325 14.06 1.04 -31.42
N LYS A 326 15.09 0.30 -31.00
CA LYS A 326 15.82 -0.62 -31.89
C LYS A 326 14.88 -1.63 -32.52
N PRO A 327 14.86 -1.79 -33.86
CA PRO A 327 13.91 -2.66 -34.53
C PRO A 327 13.89 -4.09 -34.00
N GLU A 328 15.04 -4.65 -33.65
CA GLU A 328 15.18 -5.99 -33.07
C GLU A 328 14.48 -6.11 -31.71
N ASN A 329 14.59 -5.09 -30.86
CA ASN A 329 13.95 -5.07 -29.55
C ASN A 329 12.43 -4.87 -29.68
N LEU A 330 11.98 -3.99 -30.59
CA LEU A 330 10.56 -3.83 -30.88
C LEU A 330 9.93 -5.13 -31.39
N GLN A 331 10.61 -5.83 -32.31
CA GLN A 331 10.12 -7.08 -32.88
C GLN A 331 10.07 -8.20 -31.84
N GLU A 332 11.13 -8.39 -31.05
CA GLU A 332 11.16 -9.40 -30.00
C GLU A 332 10.15 -9.08 -28.90
N GLY A 333 10.02 -7.81 -28.51
CA GLY A 333 9.04 -7.38 -27.53
C GLY A 333 7.59 -7.62 -27.96
N ILE A 334 7.25 -7.34 -29.22
CA ILE A 334 5.93 -7.66 -29.79
C ILE A 334 5.70 -9.19 -29.81
N LYS A 335 6.73 -9.97 -30.11
CA LYS A 335 6.64 -11.45 -30.11
C LYS A 335 6.37 -11.98 -28.69
N ASP A 336 7.07 -11.49 -27.69
CA ASP A 336 6.84 -11.88 -26.29
C ASP A 336 5.44 -11.47 -25.81
N LEU A 337 4.98 -10.28 -26.17
CA LEU A 337 3.61 -9.83 -25.87
C LEU A 337 2.55 -10.69 -26.57
N LYS A 338 2.78 -11.15 -27.81
CA LYS A 338 1.89 -12.13 -28.47
C LYS A 338 1.84 -13.46 -27.73
N ALA A 339 2.99 -13.94 -27.23
CA ALA A 339 3.06 -15.15 -26.44
C ALA A 339 2.33 -14.99 -25.09
N ALA A 340 2.45 -13.82 -24.44
CA ALA A 340 1.68 -13.48 -23.26
C ALA A 340 0.18 -13.42 -23.55
N PHE A 341 -0.23 -12.76 -24.64
CA PHE A 341 -1.64 -12.63 -25.04
C PHE A 341 -2.31 -14.00 -25.27
N ALA A 342 -1.58 -14.97 -25.84
CA ALA A 342 -2.06 -16.33 -26.02
C ALA A 342 -2.28 -17.09 -24.71
N LYS A 343 -1.59 -16.68 -23.63
CA LYS A 343 -1.70 -17.27 -22.29
C LYS A 343 -2.67 -16.52 -21.36
N ALA A 344 -3.01 -15.28 -21.71
CA ALA A 344 -3.93 -14.40 -20.99
C ALA A 344 -5.22 -15.11 -20.56
N MET A 345 -5.36 -15.29 -19.24
CA MET A 345 -6.49 -16.00 -18.64
C MET A 345 -7.75 -15.13 -18.50
N THR A 346 -7.59 -13.80 -18.46
CA THR A 346 -8.73 -12.87 -18.30
C THR A 346 -8.85 -11.88 -19.45
N GLU A 347 -10.06 -11.38 -19.68
CA GLU A 347 -10.30 -10.28 -20.63
C GLU A 347 -9.53 -9.01 -20.25
N THR A 348 -9.29 -8.77 -18.96
CA THR A 348 -8.54 -7.58 -18.51
C THR A 348 -7.07 -7.69 -18.90
N ASP A 349 -6.47 -8.87 -18.76
CA ASP A 349 -5.10 -9.15 -19.18
C ASP A 349 -4.97 -9.05 -20.71
N LYS A 350 -5.95 -9.57 -21.46
CA LYS A 350 -5.98 -9.44 -22.93
C LYS A 350 -6.00 -7.99 -23.39
N LEU A 351 -6.87 -7.16 -22.81
CA LEU A 351 -6.94 -5.73 -23.18
C LEU A 351 -5.62 -5.00 -22.85
N ARG A 352 -5.01 -5.31 -21.70
CA ARG A 352 -3.72 -4.75 -21.29
C ARG A 352 -2.60 -5.14 -22.25
N ILE A 353 -2.45 -6.43 -22.53
CA ILE A 353 -1.40 -6.93 -23.40
C ILE A 353 -1.61 -6.41 -24.83
N ALA A 354 -2.85 -6.33 -25.31
CA ALA A 354 -3.18 -5.72 -26.61
C ALA A 354 -2.80 -4.24 -26.68
N ASN A 355 -3.03 -3.47 -25.60
CA ASN A 355 -2.57 -2.09 -25.50
C ASN A 355 -1.04 -1.98 -25.64
N ASN A 356 -0.30 -2.84 -24.94
CA ASN A 356 1.15 -2.86 -25.01
C ASN A 356 1.66 -3.32 -26.39
N MET A 357 1.01 -4.30 -27.03
CA MET A 357 1.30 -4.68 -28.42
C MET A 357 1.08 -3.50 -29.37
N ALA A 358 0.00 -2.74 -29.19
CA ALA A 358 -0.30 -1.56 -30.00
C ALA A 358 0.77 -0.48 -29.83
N LEU A 359 1.30 -0.27 -28.62
CA LEU A 359 2.47 0.56 -28.40
C LEU A 359 3.68 0.06 -29.22
N GLY A 360 3.99 -1.24 -29.15
CA GLY A 360 5.07 -1.83 -29.96
C GLY A 360 4.90 -1.57 -31.46
N TYR A 361 3.71 -1.80 -32.01
CA TYR A 361 3.41 -1.52 -33.42
C TYR A 361 3.51 -0.04 -33.77
N GLN A 362 3.01 0.85 -32.91
CA GLN A 362 3.12 2.30 -33.11
C GLN A 362 4.58 2.74 -33.16
N ARG A 363 5.42 2.24 -32.25
CA ARG A 363 6.85 2.54 -32.25
C ARG A 363 7.58 1.96 -33.46
N ALA A 364 7.12 0.84 -33.99
CA ALA A 364 7.60 0.27 -35.26
C ALA A 364 7.07 1.00 -36.51
N GLY A 365 6.30 2.09 -36.35
CA GLY A 365 5.72 2.87 -37.44
C GLY A 365 4.45 2.27 -38.06
N ASN A 366 3.90 1.18 -37.50
CA ASN A 366 2.72 0.50 -38.00
C ASN A 366 1.45 0.89 -37.21
N VAL A 367 0.99 2.12 -37.41
CA VAL A 367 -0.18 2.67 -36.69
C VAL A 367 -1.49 1.94 -37.03
N SER A 368 -1.67 1.47 -38.26
CA SER A 368 -2.90 0.74 -38.64
C SER A 368 -3.02 -0.58 -37.87
N GLU A 369 -1.92 -1.33 -37.74
CA GLU A 369 -1.91 -2.57 -36.95
C GLU A 369 -2.06 -2.30 -35.45
N ALA A 370 -1.52 -1.18 -34.95
CA ALA A 370 -1.72 -0.75 -33.57
C ALA A 370 -3.21 -0.52 -33.26
N VAL A 371 -3.92 0.23 -34.13
CA VAL A 371 -5.37 0.47 -33.98
C VAL A 371 -6.15 -0.83 -34.11
N ARG A 372 -5.83 -1.67 -35.12
CA ARG A 372 -6.47 -2.97 -35.32
C ARG A 372 -6.37 -3.86 -34.08
N THR A 373 -5.18 -3.96 -33.51
CA THR A 373 -4.92 -4.77 -32.30
C THR A 373 -5.80 -4.33 -31.13
N MET A 374 -5.94 -3.02 -30.89
CA MET A 374 -6.80 -2.50 -29.81
C MET A 374 -8.29 -2.72 -30.09
N VAL A 375 -8.74 -2.47 -31.33
CA VAL A 375 -10.15 -2.64 -31.71
C VAL A 375 -10.56 -4.09 -31.63
N ASP A 376 -9.75 -5.01 -32.16
CA ASP A 376 -10.05 -6.45 -32.15
C ASP A 376 -10.12 -6.98 -30.72
N ALA A 377 -9.18 -6.61 -29.83
CA ALA A 377 -9.21 -7.01 -28.43
C ALA A 377 -10.46 -6.48 -27.68
N GLN A 378 -10.91 -5.28 -28.04
CA GLN A 378 -12.06 -4.64 -27.41
C GLN A 378 -13.40 -5.11 -27.99
N ARG A 379 -13.44 -5.52 -29.26
CA ARG A 379 -14.63 -6.03 -29.96
C ARG A 379 -15.26 -7.17 -29.16
N ASP A 380 -14.42 -8.08 -28.69
CA ASP A 380 -14.84 -9.31 -28.00
C ASP A 380 -14.94 -9.16 -26.47
N SER A 381 -14.69 -7.97 -25.92
CA SER A 381 -14.70 -7.73 -24.47
C SER A 381 -15.74 -6.69 -24.02
N ASN A 382 -16.29 -6.94 -22.84
CA ASN A 382 -17.12 -5.99 -22.09
C ASN A 382 -16.35 -5.33 -20.93
N LYS A 383 -15.05 -5.64 -20.78
CA LYS A 383 -14.17 -4.95 -19.85
C LYS A 383 -13.72 -3.63 -20.45
N TYR A 384 -13.29 -2.74 -19.56
CA TYR A 384 -12.81 -1.42 -19.87
C TYR A 384 -11.36 -1.30 -19.43
N ASN A 385 -10.50 -0.80 -20.33
CA ASN A 385 -9.11 -0.49 -20.06
C ASN A 385 -8.85 0.99 -20.43
N PRO A 386 -8.46 1.85 -19.48
CA PRO A 386 -8.28 3.28 -19.75
C PRO A 386 -7.07 3.58 -20.65
N TYR A 387 -6.02 2.76 -20.60
CA TYR A 387 -4.81 2.93 -21.43
C TYR A 387 -5.09 2.61 -22.89
N LEU A 388 -5.79 1.50 -23.13
CA LEU A 388 -6.28 1.16 -24.47
C LEU A 388 -7.18 2.27 -25.01
N ALA A 389 -8.11 2.76 -24.18
CA ALA A 389 -9.06 3.78 -24.57
C ALA A 389 -8.38 5.10 -24.97
N VAL A 390 -7.39 5.56 -24.19
CA VAL A 390 -6.65 6.78 -24.56
C VAL A 390 -5.85 6.58 -25.84
N ASN A 391 -5.18 5.44 -26.02
CA ASN A 391 -4.36 5.16 -27.20
C ASN A 391 -5.21 5.06 -28.46
N LEU A 392 -6.40 4.47 -28.37
CA LEU A 392 -7.39 4.49 -29.44
C LEU A 392 -7.85 5.92 -29.75
N GLY A 393 -8.01 6.77 -28.73
CA GLY A 393 -8.35 8.19 -28.86
C GLY A 393 -7.25 9.08 -29.44
N GLN A 394 -5.99 8.62 -29.46
CA GLN A 394 -4.88 9.41 -29.98
C GLN A 394 -4.88 9.57 -31.51
N GLN A 395 -5.69 8.80 -32.23
CA GLN A 395 -5.79 8.83 -33.70
C GLN A 395 -7.27 8.77 -34.12
N VAL A 396 -7.59 9.21 -35.35
CA VAL A 396 -8.91 8.98 -35.95
C VAL A 396 -8.84 7.67 -36.74
N PRO A 397 -9.56 6.59 -36.36
CA PRO A 397 -9.46 5.32 -37.05
C PRO A 397 -9.85 5.40 -38.54
N GLY A 398 -9.26 4.54 -39.36
CA GLY A 398 -9.55 4.38 -40.78
C GLY A 398 -10.96 3.84 -41.06
N ASP A 399 -11.36 3.83 -42.33
CA ASP A 399 -12.70 3.40 -42.75
C ASP A 399 -12.91 1.89 -42.57
N GLU A 400 -11.82 1.12 -42.51
CA GLU A 400 -11.82 -0.31 -42.21
C GLU A 400 -12.45 -0.64 -40.84
N PHE A 401 -12.53 0.33 -39.92
CA PHE A 401 -13.14 0.16 -38.60
C PHE A 401 -14.60 0.63 -38.52
N LYS A 402 -15.23 0.95 -39.65
CA LYS A 402 -16.64 1.41 -39.68
C LYS A 402 -17.60 0.41 -39.04
N GLY A 403 -17.32 -0.89 -39.15
CA GLY A 403 -18.10 -1.95 -38.49
C GLY A 403 -18.04 -1.93 -36.96
N ASP A 404 -16.98 -1.34 -36.39
CA ASP A 404 -16.72 -1.27 -34.95
C ASP A 404 -16.96 0.13 -34.36
N ALA A 405 -17.44 1.07 -35.17
CA ALA A 405 -17.53 2.47 -34.84
C ALA A 405 -18.23 2.75 -33.48
N LEU A 406 -19.34 2.04 -33.20
CA LEU A 406 -20.05 2.19 -31.94
C LEU A 406 -19.22 1.75 -30.73
N LYS A 407 -18.46 0.64 -30.85
CA LYS A 407 -17.59 0.17 -29.76
C LYS A 407 -16.43 1.14 -29.54
N VAL A 408 -15.80 1.62 -30.61
CA VAL A 408 -14.74 2.63 -30.56
C VAL A 408 -15.22 3.89 -29.83
N GLU A 409 -16.39 4.41 -30.23
CA GLU A 409 -16.99 5.59 -29.61
C GLU A 409 -17.31 5.35 -28.12
N GLN A 410 -17.90 4.19 -27.77
CA GLN A 410 -18.25 3.87 -26.39
C GLN A 410 -17.03 3.82 -25.47
N VAL A 411 -15.93 3.22 -25.94
CA VAL A 411 -14.68 3.15 -25.18
C VAL A 411 -14.07 4.51 -24.97
N LEU A 412 -14.03 5.33 -26.02
CA LEU A 412 -13.46 6.67 -25.94
C LEU A 412 -14.29 7.60 -25.06
N TYR A 413 -15.62 7.57 -25.20
CA TYR A 413 -16.52 8.31 -24.31
C TYR A 413 -16.36 7.87 -22.85
N THR A 414 -16.28 6.56 -22.61
CA THR A 414 -16.09 6.02 -21.25
C THR A 414 -14.80 6.55 -20.62
N TYR A 415 -13.71 6.65 -21.40
CA TYR A 415 -12.48 7.29 -20.95
C TYR A 415 -12.67 8.76 -20.59
N LEU A 416 -13.26 9.55 -21.49
CA LEU A 416 -13.43 10.99 -21.30
C LEU A 416 -14.31 11.36 -20.08
N ILE A 417 -15.20 10.46 -19.63
CA ILE A 417 -16.03 10.70 -18.43
C ILE A 417 -15.47 10.08 -17.15
N ARG A 418 -14.61 9.05 -17.24
CA ARG A 418 -14.09 8.32 -16.06
C ARG A 418 -12.72 8.79 -15.61
N VAL A 419 -11.98 9.42 -16.51
CA VAL A 419 -10.61 9.84 -16.28
C VAL A 419 -10.57 11.36 -16.13
N PRO A 420 -9.78 11.91 -15.19
CA PRO A 420 -9.65 13.35 -15.01
C PRO A 420 -8.90 14.01 -16.18
N LYS A 421 -9.12 15.32 -16.37
CA LYS A 421 -8.51 16.10 -17.46
C LYS A 421 -6.98 16.09 -17.46
N GLY A 422 -6.36 15.94 -16.29
CA GLY A 422 -4.89 15.87 -16.15
C GLY A 422 -4.28 14.54 -16.62
N ALA A 423 -5.09 13.60 -17.12
CA ALA A 423 -4.58 12.35 -17.64
C ALA A 423 -3.83 12.52 -18.96
N MET A 424 -2.78 11.72 -19.12
CA MET A 424 -2.01 11.68 -20.36
C MET A 424 -2.92 11.35 -21.53
N GLY A 425 -2.76 12.08 -22.64
CA GLY A 425 -3.54 11.88 -23.86
C GLY A 425 -5.00 12.33 -23.77
N TYR A 426 -5.46 12.87 -22.63
CA TYR A 426 -6.85 13.29 -22.45
C TYR A 426 -7.28 14.34 -23.46
N ASP A 427 -6.50 15.43 -23.58
CA ASP A 427 -6.82 16.52 -24.52
C ASP A 427 -6.85 16.04 -25.97
N LYS A 428 -5.90 15.19 -26.36
CA LYS A 428 -5.86 14.62 -27.71
C LYS A 428 -7.04 13.70 -27.99
N ALA A 429 -7.43 12.88 -27.01
CA ALA A 429 -8.62 12.03 -27.07
C ALA A 429 -9.90 12.86 -27.17
N LEU A 430 -10.00 13.95 -26.39
CA LEU A 430 -11.11 14.89 -26.40
C LEU A 430 -11.24 15.58 -27.77
N ASP A 431 -10.13 16.05 -28.34
CA ASP A 431 -10.08 16.71 -29.64
C ASP A 431 -10.44 15.78 -30.80
N ASN A 432 -10.12 14.49 -30.69
CA ASN A 432 -10.42 13.50 -31.71
C ASN A 432 -11.82 12.91 -31.59
N TYR A 433 -12.42 12.87 -30.40
CA TYR A 433 -13.75 12.33 -30.16
C TYR A 433 -14.84 12.87 -31.12
N PRO A 434 -15.02 14.19 -31.33
CA PRO A 434 -16.02 14.71 -32.27
C PRO A 434 -15.69 14.37 -33.72
N LYS A 435 -14.40 14.27 -34.09
CA LYS A 435 -13.95 13.88 -35.43
C LYS A 435 -14.31 12.42 -35.73
N ILE A 436 -14.08 11.53 -34.76
CA ILE A 436 -14.44 10.10 -34.84
C ILE A 436 -15.95 9.95 -34.96
N CYS A 437 -16.72 10.65 -34.12
CA CYS A 437 -18.18 10.61 -34.18
C CYS A 437 -18.69 11.08 -35.55
N THR A 438 -18.20 12.22 -36.04
CA THR A 438 -18.58 12.77 -37.35
C THR A 438 -18.23 11.81 -38.48
N LYS A 439 -17.02 11.25 -38.48
CA LYS A 439 -16.53 10.31 -39.50
C LYS A 439 -17.43 9.08 -39.62
N PHE A 440 -17.88 8.53 -38.49
CA PHE A 440 -18.72 7.33 -38.48
C PHE A 440 -20.23 7.60 -38.42
N GLY A 441 -20.67 8.87 -38.49
CA GLY A 441 -22.09 9.23 -38.43
C GLY A 441 -22.74 8.97 -37.07
N LEU A 442 -21.96 9.09 -35.99
CA LEU A 442 -22.42 8.90 -34.61
C LEU A 442 -22.76 10.24 -33.95
N GLN A 443 -23.67 10.20 -32.97
CA GLN A 443 -24.02 11.36 -32.16
C GLN A 443 -22.90 11.69 -31.17
N ILE A 444 -22.48 12.96 -31.15
CA ILE A 444 -21.55 13.49 -30.14
C ILE A 444 -22.29 13.62 -28.81
N ARG A 445 -21.71 13.09 -27.74
CA ARG A 445 -22.25 13.17 -26.38
C ARG A 445 -21.52 14.21 -25.53
N ASP A 446 -22.23 14.77 -24.56
CA ASP A 446 -21.64 15.70 -23.58
C ASP A 446 -20.66 14.99 -22.66
N ILE A 447 -19.50 15.62 -22.45
CA ILE A 447 -18.40 15.09 -21.65
C ILE A 447 -18.23 15.92 -20.38
N LYS A 448 -18.31 15.25 -19.24
CA LYS A 448 -17.93 15.78 -17.94
C LYS A 448 -16.85 14.88 -17.34
N ALA A 449 -15.62 15.38 -17.27
CA ALA A 449 -14.47 14.66 -16.74
C ALA A 449 -14.66 14.29 -15.26
N ALA A 450 -14.01 13.20 -14.84
CA ALA A 450 -13.93 12.83 -13.43
C ALA A 450 -13.05 13.81 -12.62
N PRO A 451 -13.26 13.94 -11.30
CA PRO A 451 -12.33 14.66 -10.45
C PRO A 451 -11.00 13.90 -10.31
N THR A 452 -9.93 14.62 -9.96
CA THR A 452 -8.64 14.02 -9.60
C THR A 452 -8.67 13.60 -8.13
N TYR A 453 -8.47 12.31 -7.86
CA TYR A 453 -8.24 11.80 -6.50
C TYR A 453 -6.73 11.74 -6.24
N LEU A 454 -6.31 11.95 -5.00
CA LEU A 454 -4.90 11.99 -4.59
C LEU A 454 -4.51 10.66 -3.90
N ALA A 455 -3.26 10.27 -4.03
CA ALA A 455 -2.68 9.09 -3.37
C ALA A 455 -2.01 9.45 -2.04
N ASN A 456 -1.76 8.43 -1.23
CA ASN A 456 -1.11 8.56 0.07
C ASN A 456 0.33 9.08 -0.09
N VAL A 457 0.68 10.06 0.75
CA VAL A 457 2.04 10.56 0.89
C VAL A 457 2.79 9.68 1.89
N LEU A 458 3.99 9.26 1.50
CA LEU A 458 4.92 8.51 2.36
C LEU A 458 6.28 9.18 2.49
N SER A 459 6.46 10.41 2.00
CA SER A 459 7.76 11.08 2.08
C SER A 459 7.68 12.59 2.14
N LEU A 460 8.75 13.19 2.65
CA LEU A 460 8.97 14.62 2.75
C LEU A 460 10.39 14.94 2.28
N THR A 461 10.52 16.00 1.47
CA THR A 461 11.79 16.50 0.97
C THR A 461 12.24 17.72 1.75
N GLN A 462 13.49 17.68 2.20
CA GLN A 462 14.17 18.71 2.98
C GLN A 462 15.52 19.01 2.29
N GLY A 463 15.62 20.16 1.63
CA GLY A 463 16.78 20.48 0.80
C GLY A 463 16.92 19.48 -0.35
N SER A 464 18.07 18.81 -0.47
CA SER A 464 18.31 17.77 -1.47
C SER A 464 17.95 16.36 -0.99
N ASN A 465 17.49 16.20 0.25
CA ASN A 465 17.24 14.90 0.86
C ASN A 465 15.73 14.63 0.90
N THR A 466 15.32 13.42 0.52
CA THR A 466 13.94 12.94 0.67
C THR A 466 13.90 11.84 1.71
N PHE A 467 13.18 12.07 2.81
CA PHE A 467 12.98 11.11 3.88
C PHE A 467 11.64 10.42 3.72
N LYS A 468 11.59 9.11 3.95
CA LYS A 468 10.41 8.29 3.70
C LYS A 468 9.97 7.64 5.01
N MET A 469 8.66 7.48 5.15
CA MET A 469 8.14 6.59 6.17
C MET A 469 8.74 5.20 5.97
N LEU A 470 9.03 4.51 7.07
CA LEU A 470 9.70 3.21 7.11
C LEU A 470 11.20 3.22 6.80
N ASP A 471 11.78 4.37 6.42
CA ASP A 471 13.23 4.47 6.32
C ASP A 471 13.86 4.20 7.71
N PRO A 472 15.03 3.55 7.75
CA PRO A 472 15.79 3.41 8.98
C PRO A 472 16.26 4.79 9.47
N ILE A 473 16.27 5.00 10.78
CA ILE A 473 16.71 6.28 11.37
C ILE A 473 18.16 6.63 10.98
N GLU A 474 18.99 5.62 10.72
CA GLU A 474 20.37 5.78 10.27
C GLU A 474 20.45 6.59 8.97
N ASP A 475 19.50 6.44 8.05
CA ASP A 475 19.51 7.18 6.77
C ASP A 475 19.29 8.68 7.01
N VAL A 476 18.44 9.05 7.98
CA VAL A 476 18.23 10.45 8.36
C VAL A 476 19.48 11.01 9.04
N VAL A 477 20.08 10.26 9.96
CA VAL A 477 21.31 10.68 10.67
C VAL A 477 22.48 10.82 9.69
N ASN A 478 22.60 9.94 8.69
CA ASN A 478 23.63 10.04 7.67
C ASN A 478 23.45 11.29 6.79
N ALA A 479 22.20 11.66 6.49
CA ALA A 479 21.88 12.79 5.63
C ALA A 479 21.97 14.15 6.36
N LEU A 480 21.58 14.22 7.64
CA LEU A 480 21.47 15.47 8.40
C LEU A 480 22.52 15.63 9.50
N GLY A 481 23.29 14.58 9.78
CA GLY A 481 24.15 14.50 10.96
C GLY A 481 23.40 14.07 12.21
N LYS A 482 24.11 14.06 13.34
CA LYS A 482 23.57 13.67 14.65
C LYS A 482 22.43 14.62 15.06
N ALA A 483 21.32 14.07 15.54
CA ALA A 483 20.23 14.84 16.12
C ALA A 483 20.68 15.66 17.33
N GLU A 484 20.13 16.87 17.48
CA GLU A 484 20.37 17.74 18.62
C GLU A 484 19.74 17.16 19.89
N ASN A 485 18.57 16.53 19.74
CA ASN A 485 17.87 15.86 20.82
C ASN A 485 17.24 14.54 20.34
N ALA A 486 17.14 13.58 21.26
CA ALA A 486 16.48 12.30 21.08
C ALA A 486 15.61 12.03 22.33
N ASN A 487 14.35 12.47 22.27
CA ASN A 487 13.41 12.40 23.37
C ASN A 487 12.69 11.05 23.39
N ARG A 488 12.43 10.53 24.58
CA ARG A 488 11.47 9.44 24.81
C ARG A 488 10.19 10.02 25.38
N TYR A 489 9.04 9.61 24.86
CA TYR A 489 7.76 10.13 25.35
C TYR A 489 7.30 9.52 26.68
N ASN A 490 7.60 8.24 26.91
CA ASN A 490 7.20 7.55 28.12
C ASN A 490 8.11 6.33 28.40
N GLU A 491 8.48 6.12 29.66
CA GLU A 491 9.19 4.91 30.11
C GLU A 491 8.43 3.61 29.82
N SER A 492 7.10 3.69 29.80
CA SER A 492 6.24 2.57 29.47
C SER A 492 6.32 2.15 27.99
N TYR A 493 6.94 2.95 27.11
CA TYR A 493 6.97 2.72 25.65
C TYR A 493 8.34 3.09 25.07
N ASN A 494 9.35 2.34 25.49
CA ASN A 494 10.76 2.55 25.16
C ASN A 494 11.10 2.44 23.66
N GLY A 495 10.21 1.86 22.85
CA GLY A 495 10.35 1.73 21.40
C GLY A 495 10.16 3.04 20.65
N MET A 496 9.46 4.01 21.23
CA MET A 496 9.15 5.27 20.56
C MET A 496 10.14 6.38 20.93
N LYS A 497 10.71 7.03 19.91
CA LYS A 497 11.61 8.19 20.10
C LYS A 497 11.28 9.30 19.14
N GLU A 498 11.45 10.54 19.59
CA GLU A 498 11.47 11.72 18.73
C GLU A 498 12.90 12.21 18.58
N TYR A 499 13.37 12.34 17.34
CA TYR A 499 14.66 12.96 17.03
C TYR A 499 14.43 14.35 16.45
N ILE A 500 15.23 15.30 16.91
CA ILE A 500 15.06 16.72 16.61
C ILE A 500 16.35 17.29 16.03
N TRP A 501 16.24 18.05 14.94
CA TRP A 501 17.32 18.79 14.29
C TRP A 501 16.93 20.26 14.09
N ASN A 502 17.94 21.10 13.89
CA ASN A 502 17.81 22.51 13.52
C ASN A 502 16.90 23.27 14.50
N SER A 503 17.13 23.10 15.80
CA SER A 503 16.37 23.74 16.88
C SER A 503 14.85 23.52 16.76
N GLY A 504 14.45 22.31 16.37
CA GLY A 504 13.04 21.95 16.22
C GLY A 504 12.44 22.26 14.84
N ALA A 505 13.23 22.76 13.87
CA ALA A 505 12.72 23.01 12.53
C ALA A 505 12.51 21.72 11.71
N PHE A 506 13.11 20.60 12.13
CA PHE A 506 12.89 19.28 11.56
C PHE A 506 12.87 18.22 12.67
N SER A 507 11.92 17.29 12.60
CA SER A 507 11.81 16.21 13.59
C SER A 507 11.22 14.95 12.96
N VAL A 508 11.64 13.79 13.47
CA VAL A 508 11.02 12.50 13.13
C VAL A 508 10.61 11.75 14.39
N ILE A 509 9.49 11.01 14.32
CA ILE A 509 9.16 10.00 15.32
C ILE A 509 9.43 8.63 14.72
N THR A 510 10.10 7.79 15.50
CA THR A 510 10.43 6.41 15.14
C THR A 510 9.68 5.40 15.98
N ASP A 511 9.61 4.19 15.43
CA ASP A 511 9.25 2.98 16.15
C ASP A 511 10.40 1.98 16.09
N SER A 512 10.93 1.65 17.27
CA SER A 512 11.98 0.68 17.49
C SER A 512 11.42 -0.67 17.91
N ARG A 513 11.79 -1.72 17.17
CA ARG A 513 11.29 -3.09 17.34
C ARG A 513 12.42 -4.08 17.36
N ASN A 514 12.17 -5.24 17.97
CA ASN A 514 13.03 -6.40 17.86
C ASN A 514 12.44 -7.38 16.85
N GLN A 515 13.12 -7.58 15.72
CA GLN A 515 12.70 -8.52 14.65
C GLN A 515 13.66 -9.71 14.61
N GLY A 516 13.35 -10.75 15.39
CA GLY A 516 14.16 -11.97 15.43
C GLY A 516 15.60 -11.73 15.91
N GLY A 517 15.77 -10.91 16.95
CA GLY A 517 17.06 -10.57 17.56
C GLY A 517 17.74 -9.33 16.98
N VAL A 518 17.18 -8.73 15.92
CA VAL A 518 17.69 -7.51 15.30
C VAL A 518 16.83 -6.33 15.74
N GLN A 519 17.43 -5.35 16.42
CA GLN A 519 16.76 -4.09 16.70
C GLN A 519 16.67 -3.29 15.38
N THR A 520 15.46 -2.96 14.96
CA THR A 520 15.21 -2.04 13.84
C THR A 520 14.52 -0.80 14.38
N GLU A 521 14.83 0.37 13.82
CA GLU A 521 14.19 1.63 14.20
C GLU A 521 13.82 2.39 12.94
N GLU A 522 12.51 2.47 12.67
CA GLU A 522 11.95 2.97 11.42
C GLU A 522 11.14 4.25 11.63
N LEU A 523 11.17 5.15 10.65
CA LEU A 523 10.40 6.38 10.65
C LEU A 523 8.89 6.10 10.57
N LEU A 524 8.12 6.67 11.49
CA LEU A 524 6.66 6.69 11.45
C LEU A 524 6.07 8.08 11.25
N ARG A 525 6.82 9.13 11.60
CA ARG A 525 6.43 10.52 11.35
C ARG A 525 7.62 11.32 10.88
N ILE A 526 7.40 12.20 9.90
CA ILE A 526 8.37 13.19 9.45
C ILE A 526 7.71 14.55 9.46
N THR A 527 8.31 15.54 10.13
CA THR A 527 7.76 16.90 10.23
C THR A 527 8.83 17.92 9.91
N SER A 528 8.49 18.91 9.09
CA SER A 528 9.38 20.04 8.79
C SER A 528 8.65 21.38 8.87
N TYR A 529 9.34 22.33 9.46
CA TYR A 529 9.04 23.75 9.51
C TYR A 529 10.04 24.58 8.68
N THR A 530 10.96 23.90 7.98
CA THR A 530 12.01 24.60 7.25
C THR A 530 11.46 25.18 5.96
N PRO A 531 11.62 26.50 5.70
CA PRO A 531 11.20 27.10 4.43
C PRO A 531 11.75 26.34 3.22
N GLY A 532 10.90 26.06 2.26
CA GLY A 532 11.25 25.30 1.06
C GLY A 532 11.20 23.78 1.21
N ALA A 533 11.03 23.23 2.42
CA ALA A 533 10.68 21.82 2.58
C ALA A 533 9.35 21.53 1.87
N SER A 534 9.23 20.34 1.27
CA SER A 534 8.10 20.01 0.42
C SER A 534 7.60 18.58 0.56
N ILE A 535 6.32 18.40 0.26
CA ILE A 535 5.69 17.12 0.00
C ILE A 535 5.18 17.14 -1.43
N ASP A 536 5.47 16.06 -2.16
CA ASP A 536 4.94 15.82 -3.50
C ASP A 536 3.73 14.88 -3.36
N ILE A 537 2.60 15.32 -3.88
CA ILE A 537 1.32 14.63 -3.79
C ILE A 537 0.90 14.24 -5.20
N VAL A 538 0.75 12.95 -5.43
CA VAL A 538 0.41 12.41 -6.74
C VAL A 538 -1.06 12.04 -6.84
N ALA A 539 -1.58 11.99 -8.06
CA ALA A 539 -2.91 11.47 -8.30
C ALA A 539 -2.98 9.94 -8.13
N GLN A 540 -4.10 9.47 -7.57
CA GLN A 540 -4.46 8.05 -7.47
C GLN A 540 -4.78 7.46 -8.84
N ASP A 541 -5.37 8.26 -9.74
CA ASP A 541 -5.57 7.85 -11.13
C ASP A 541 -4.20 7.70 -11.79
N ARG A 542 -3.91 6.46 -12.17
CA ARG A 542 -2.64 6.03 -12.72
C ARG A 542 -2.36 6.68 -14.09
N THR A 543 -3.36 7.22 -14.78
CA THR A 543 -3.17 7.94 -16.05
C THR A 543 -2.78 9.40 -15.88
N VAL A 544 -2.95 9.95 -14.67
CA VAL A 544 -2.59 11.34 -14.37
C VAL A 544 -1.12 11.45 -14.08
N ASN A 545 -0.52 12.36 -14.84
CA ASN A 545 0.87 12.69 -14.71
C ASN A 545 1.01 14.13 -14.21
N GLY A 546 1.21 14.27 -12.91
CA GLY A 546 1.44 15.54 -12.24
C GLY A 546 1.59 15.34 -10.74
N ALA A 547 2.49 16.13 -10.17
CA ALA A 547 2.66 16.30 -8.74
C ALA A 547 1.96 17.58 -8.32
N PHE A 548 1.30 17.55 -7.17
CA PHE A 548 0.90 18.74 -6.44
C PHE A 548 1.89 18.94 -5.30
N HIS A 549 2.38 20.18 -5.15
CA HIS A 549 3.44 20.45 -4.19
C HIS A 549 2.90 21.24 -3.00
N ALA A 550 2.94 20.64 -1.81
CA ALA A 550 2.76 21.36 -0.56
C ALA A 550 4.14 21.79 -0.06
N LYS A 551 4.37 23.09 0.13
CA LYS A 551 5.69 23.64 0.52
C LYS A 551 5.58 24.54 1.74
N VAL A 552 6.53 24.41 2.66
CA VAL A 552 6.65 25.37 3.77
C VAL A 552 7.00 26.74 3.20
N GLY A 553 6.17 27.73 3.55
CA GLY A 553 6.24 29.11 3.09
C GLY A 553 5.25 29.46 1.97
N MET A 554 4.54 28.48 1.38
CA MET A 554 3.53 28.76 0.36
C MET A 554 2.29 29.44 0.96
N SER A 555 1.59 30.24 0.15
CA SER A 555 0.32 30.85 0.56
C SER A 555 -0.80 29.81 0.65
N VAL A 556 -1.78 30.03 1.52
CA VAL A 556 -2.99 29.19 1.57
C VAL A 556 -3.77 29.26 0.26
N ASP A 557 -3.75 30.40 -0.45
CA ASP A 557 -4.40 30.55 -1.76
C ASP A 557 -3.76 29.64 -2.81
N ASP A 558 -2.43 29.55 -2.85
CA ASP A 558 -1.72 28.64 -3.76
C ASP A 558 -1.98 27.17 -3.43
N PHE A 559 -2.06 26.83 -2.14
CA PHE A 559 -2.38 25.48 -1.68
C PHE A 559 -3.82 25.09 -2.07
N SER A 560 -4.76 26.03 -1.91
CA SER A 560 -6.18 25.86 -2.23
C SER A 560 -6.47 25.64 -3.71
N LYS A 561 -5.50 25.88 -4.61
CA LYS A 561 -5.63 25.57 -6.05
C LYS A 561 -5.73 24.08 -6.34
N PHE A 562 -5.21 23.22 -5.46
CA PHE A 562 -5.22 21.77 -5.66
C PHE A 562 -5.81 21.00 -4.48
N LEU A 563 -5.81 21.55 -3.27
CA LEU A 563 -6.43 20.91 -2.11
C LEU A 563 -7.12 21.93 -1.23
N ASP A 564 -8.42 21.78 -1.03
CA ASP A 564 -9.22 22.66 -0.17
C ASP A 564 -8.84 22.46 1.30
N PRO A 565 -8.29 23.49 2.00
CA PRO A 565 -7.99 23.41 3.42
C PRO A 565 -9.20 23.01 4.28
N ALA A 566 -10.42 23.37 3.87
CA ALA A 566 -11.64 23.05 4.60
C ALA A 566 -12.03 21.56 4.52
N ALA A 567 -11.44 20.81 3.58
CA ALA A 567 -11.59 19.36 3.53
C ALA A 567 -10.70 18.65 4.58
N GLY A 568 -9.74 19.36 5.16
CA GLY A 568 -8.91 18.87 6.24
C GLY A 568 -9.64 18.83 7.58
N ILE A 569 -9.12 18.01 8.49
CA ILE A 569 -9.63 17.83 9.84
C ILE A 569 -8.60 18.31 10.86
N SER A 570 -9.03 19.02 11.91
CA SER A 570 -8.12 19.45 12.98
C SER A 570 -7.62 18.24 13.76
N ARG A 571 -6.29 18.12 13.91
CA ARG A 571 -5.65 17.05 14.68
C ARG A 571 -4.57 17.61 15.57
N SER A 572 -4.55 17.15 16.82
CA SER A 572 -3.51 17.49 17.78
C SER A 572 -2.29 16.61 17.54
N LEU A 573 -1.15 17.22 17.21
CA LEU A 573 0.14 16.53 17.02
C LEU A 573 1.13 16.98 18.10
N VAL A 574 2.00 16.06 18.52
CA VAL A 574 3.02 16.37 19.53
C VAL A 574 4.29 16.96 18.91
N ARG A 575 4.98 17.86 19.58
CA ARG A 575 6.31 18.34 19.19
C ARG A 575 7.08 18.79 20.41
N ASP A 576 8.20 18.14 20.73
CA ASP A 576 9.04 18.50 21.88
C ASP A 576 8.21 18.73 23.16
N ALA A 577 7.31 17.78 23.45
CA ALA A 577 6.31 17.81 24.53
C ALA A 577 5.21 18.91 24.45
N ALA A 578 5.24 19.80 23.47
CA ALA A 578 4.13 20.69 23.13
C ALA A 578 3.07 19.97 22.27
N ILE A 579 1.86 20.52 22.24
CA ILE A 579 0.76 20.08 21.37
C ILE A 579 0.42 21.21 20.41
N GLU A 580 0.39 20.90 19.12
CA GLU A 580 0.04 21.82 18.04
C GLU A 580 -1.22 21.30 17.33
N GLU A 581 -2.09 22.21 16.90
CA GLU A 581 -3.26 21.87 16.08
C GLU A 581 -2.91 21.99 14.60
N TRP A 582 -3.08 20.89 13.88
CA TRP A 582 -2.76 20.77 12.47
C TRP A 582 -4.01 20.53 11.63
N THR A 583 -4.03 21.05 10.40
CA THR A 583 -5.04 20.68 9.41
C THR A 583 -4.55 19.43 8.69
N TYR A 584 -5.24 18.31 8.90
CA TYR A 584 -4.78 17.00 8.46
C TYR A 584 -5.71 16.39 7.39
N PHE A 585 -5.14 15.68 6.42
CA PHE A 585 -5.85 15.07 5.29
C PHE A 585 -5.69 13.53 5.29
N PRO A 586 -6.59 12.78 5.95
CA PRO A 586 -6.42 11.34 6.15
C PRO A 586 -6.35 10.51 4.89
N GLY A 587 -7.15 10.84 3.88
CA GLY A 587 -7.13 10.12 2.61
C GLY A 587 -5.84 10.30 1.80
N VAL A 588 -4.91 11.13 2.29
CA VAL A 588 -3.64 11.48 1.62
C VAL A 588 -2.44 11.31 2.57
N ASN A 589 -2.66 10.98 3.85
CA ASN A 589 -1.63 10.77 4.88
C ASN A 589 -0.65 11.96 5.11
N PHE A 590 -1.14 13.21 5.09
CA PHE A 590 -0.30 14.35 5.45
C PHE A 590 -1.08 15.47 6.16
N GLY A 591 -0.35 16.33 6.87
CA GLY A 591 -0.91 17.51 7.54
C GLY A 591 -0.12 18.77 7.21
N VAL A 592 -0.81 19.90 7.34
CA VAL A 592 -0.24 21.24 7.21
C VAL A 592 -0.51 22.06 8.46
N PHE A 593 0.49 22.81 8.89
CA PHE A 593 0.37 23.79 9.95
C PHE A 593 0.21 25.16 9.30
N ILE A 594 -0.96 25.77 9.47
CA ILE A 594 -1.28 27.06 8.86
C ILE A 594 -1.07 28.16 9.89
N LYS A 595 -0.24 29.15 9.54
CA LYS A 595 0.00 30.33 10.36
C LYS A 595 0.14 31.56 9.46
N ASP A 596 -0.50 32.66 9.85
CA ASP A 596 -0.40 33.95 9.15
C ASP A 596 -0.72 33.86 7.64
N GLY A 597 -1.71 33.05 7.26
CA GLY A 597 -2.14 32.85 5.87
C GLY A 597 -1.17 32.03 5.01
N LYS A 598 -0.21 31.34 5.62
CA LYS A 598 0.79 30.50 4.94
C LYS A 598 0.88 29.11 5.55
N ILE A 599 1.38 28.17 4.76
CA ILE A 599 1.81 26.87 5.25
C ILE A 599 3.13 27.07 6.02
N ALA A 600 3.08 27.06 7.34
CA ALA A 600 4.22 27.26 8.21
C ALA A 600 4.94 25.95 8.58
N GLY A 601 4.27 24.82 8.40
CA GLY A 601 4.84 23.49 8.60
C GLY A 601 4.09 22.43 7.79
N ILE A 602 4.78 21.32 7.53
CA ILE A 602 4.23 20.14 6.85
C ILE A 602 4.63 18.88 7.62
N THR A 603 3.77 17.87 7.60
CA THR A 603 4.03 16.59 8.26
C THR A 603 3.47 15.43 7.46
N VAL A 604 4.19 14.31 7.45
CA VAL A 604 3.74 13.00 6.97
C VAL A 604 3.67 12.11 8.20
N CYS A 605 2.47 11.75 8.60
CA CYS A 605 2.21 11.09 9.87
C CYS A 605 0.91 10.31 9.77
N PRO A 606 0.85 9.01 10.04
CA PRO A 606 -0.44 8.37 10.18
C PRO A 606 -1.11 8.90 11.46
N VAL A 607 -2.40 9.24 11.38
CA VAL A 607 -3.17 9.71 12.54
C VAL A 607 -4.37 8.81 12.76
N ARG A 608 -4.77 8.64 14.02
CA ARG A 608 -5.98 7.89 14.33
C ARG A 608 -7.20 8.61 13.74
N LEU A 609 -7.95 7.89 12.93
CA LEU A 609 -9.27 8.34 12.49
C LEU A 609 -10.27 8.11 13.63
N PRO A 610 -11.24 9.01 13.82
CA PRO A 610 -12.30 8.80 14.79
C PRO A 610 -13.09 7.56 14.36
N ASP A 611 -13.40 6.70 15.33
CA ASP A 611 -14.22 5.52 15.09
C ASP A 611 -15.54 5.99 14.43
N PRO A 612 -15.96 5.39 13.29
CA PRO A 612 -17.10 5.86 12.50
C PRO A 612 -18.45 5.77 13.21
#